data_AF-A0A6G1X624-F1
#
_entry.id   AF-A0A6G1X624-F1
#
_cell.length_a   1.000
_cell.length_b   1.000
_cell.length_c   1.000
_cell.angle_alpha   90.00
_cell.angle_beta   90.00
_cell.angle_gamma   90.00
#
_symmetry.space_group_name_H-M   'P 1'
#
loop_
_entity.id
_entity.type
_entity.pdbx_description
1 polymer ?
#
loop_
_entity_poly.entity_id
_entity_poly.type
_entity_poly.pdbx_seq_one_letter_code
_entity_poly.pdbx_strand_id
1 'polypeptide(L)'
;MQGPFLLRQNKDWIKLRKIDDIPNSITAIYIDHQLTALLYKGNEFQMGKGHLPPGQHHLSVKTFHQASGYPPLYEQQFRFVVLEQQKGSRQRTFKPGDVLVSSDNVMQQMTGYMGHAALVINENELIESPGGYPAIKQDTIQQFLEKHPEHAQFRPIQEQMGVGAAEFAKQYLATYEKNLEKGEEKPVFFFSLSELTNPWAYVYCSKLVWLSYYYGANFEMKNDHLWFSPEDLYTVLGASSEFEKVYEHPNVLFKVDT
;
A
#
# COMPACT_ATOMS: atom_id res chain seq x y z
N MET A 1 34.83 -7.91 -27.29
CA MET A 1 35.53 -8.49 -26.12
C MET A 1 34.62 -8.33 -24.91
N GLN A 2 34.41 -9.38 -24.12
CA GLN A 2 33.76 -9.22 -22.82
C GLN A 2 34.71 -8.43 -21.92
N GLY A 3 34.19 -7.41 -21.21
CA GLY A 3 34.98 -6.65 -20.25
C GLY A 3 35.32 -7.50 -19.01
N PRO A 4 36.18 -6.99 -18.11
CA PRO A 4 36.69 -7.76 -16.97
C PRO A 4 35.65 -8.04 -15.87
N PHE A 5 34.40 -7.60 -16.07
CA PHE A 5 33.29 -7.81 -15.14
C PHE A 5 32.11 -8.51 -15.81
N LEU A 6 31.49 -9.41 -15.05
CA LEU A 6 30.23 -10.08 -15.37
C LEU A 6 29.14 -9.61 -14.42
N LEU A 7 28.04 -9.08 -14.96
CA LEU A 7 26.83 -8.79 -14.21
C LEU A 7 25.84 -9.95 -14.33
N ARG A 8 25.39 -10.47 -13.19
CA ARG A 8 24.21 -11.34 -13.08
C ARG A 8 23.13 -10.58 -12.32
N GLN A 9 21.87 -10.83 -12.67
CA GLN A 9 20.73 -10.21 -12.01
C GLN A 9 19.57 -11.19 -11.90
N ASN A 10 18.72 -11.00 -10.90
CA ASN A 10 17.39 -11.58 -10.86
C ASN A 10 16.37 -10.50 -10.46
N LYS A 11 15.15 -10.89 -10.06
CA LYS A 11 14.12 -9.94 -9.64
C LYS A 11 14.50 -9.11 -8.40
N ASP A 12 15.36 -9.63 -7.51
CA ASP A 12 15.61 -9.05 -6.18
C ASP A 12 17.02 -8.49 -6.00
N TRP A 13 18.01 -8.96 -6.76
CA TRP A 13 19.41 -8.57 -6.59
C TRP A 13 20.16 -8.41 -7.91
N ILE A 14 21.26 -7.67 -7.81
CA ILE A 14 22.33 -7.64 -8.80
C ILE A 14 23.62 -8.18 -8.19
N LYS A 15 24.43 -8.84 -9.01
CA LYS A 15 25.69 -9.45 -8.60
C LYS A 15 26.75 -9.21 -9.67
N LEU A 16 27.77 -8.45 -9.30
CA LEU A 16 28.92 -8.14 -10.14
C LEU A 16 30.08 -9.04 -9.73
N ARG A 17 30.66 -9.76 -10.69
CA ARG A 17 31.83 -10.61 -10.48
C ARG A 17 32.98 -10.16 -11.38
N LYS A 18 34.16 -9.99 -10.81
CA LYS A 18 35.42 -9.81 -11.53
C LYS A 18 35.83 -11.15 -12.14
N ILE A 19 36.01 -11.19 -13.47
CA ILE A 19 36.35 -12.42 -14.22
C ILE A 19 37.79 -12.43 -14.72
N ASP A 20 38.43 -11.27 -14.81
CA ASP A 20 39.85 -11.12 -15.14
C ASP A 20 40.65 -10.61 -13.95
N ASP A 21 41.90 -11.05 -13.82
CA ASP A 21 42.78 -10.52 -12.79
C ASP A 21 43.27 -9.12 -13.18
N ILE A 22 42.75 -8.11 -12.49
CA ILE A 22 43.21 -6.72 -12.56
C ILE A 22 44.13 -6.52 -11.35
N PRO A 23 45.46 -6.47 -11.53
CA PRO A 23 46.40 -6.39 -10.41
C PRO A 23 46.29 -5.05 -9.68
N ASN A 24 46.40 -5.08 -8.35
CA ASN A 24 46.57 -3.88 -7.51
C ASN A 24 45.54 -2.75 -7.77
N SER A 25 44.28 -3.12 -7.96
CA SER A 25 43.21 -2.16 -8.26
C SER A 25 42.19 -2.02 -7.12
N ILE A 26 41.74 -0.79 -6.88
CA ILE A 26 40.50 -0.51 -6.14
C ILE A 26 39.36 -0.46 -7.16
N THR A 27 38.26 -1.16 -6.92
CA THR A 27 37.08 -1.11 -7.79
C THR A 27 36.00 -0.26 -7.15
N ALA A 28 35.61 0.84 -7.80
CA ALA A 28 34.45 1.64 -7.43
C ALA A 28 33.24 1.25 -8.28
N ILE A 29 32.11 1.09 -7.60
CA ILE A 29 30.83 0.72 -8.21
C ILE A 29 29.86 1.87 -7.98
N TYR A 30 29.30 2.38 -9.06
CA TYR A 30 28.31 3.45 -9.03
C TYR A 30 26.98 2.96 -9.60
N ILE A 31 25.89 3.42 -9.02
CA ILE A 31 24.53 3.28 -9.55
C ILE A 31 23.97 4.68 -9.75
N ASP A 32 23.55 4.99 -10.97
CA ASP A 32 23.03 6.31 -11.38
C ASP A 32 23.93 7.46 -10.91
N HIS A 33 25.23 7.30 -11.13
CA HIS A 33 26.29 8.24 -10.77
C HIS A 33 26.58 8.39 -9.27
N GLN A 34 25.89 7.65 -8.39
CA GLN A 34 26.16 7.62 -6.95
C GLN A 34 27.10 6.46 -6.60
N LEU A 35 28.13 6.74 -5.80
CA LEU A 35 29.05 5.71 -5.33
C LEU A 35 28.32 4.77 -4.37
N THR A 36 28.19 3.51 -4.75
CA THR A 36 27.48 2.48 -3.98
C THR A 36 28.43 1.61 -3.18
N ALA A 37 29.60 1.27 -3.74
CA ALA A 37 30.57 0.42 -3.08
C ALA A 37 32.00 0.64 -3.58
N LEU A 38 32.96 0.34 -2.68
CA LEU A 38 34.38 0.23 -2.98
C LEU A 38 34.83 -1.19 -2.62
N LEU A 39 35.41 -1.91 -3.58
CA LEU A 39 36.01 -3.22 -3.34
C LEU A 39 37.52 -3.10 -3.27
N TYR A 40 38.07 -3.49 -2.13
CA TYR A 40 39.51 -3.65 -1.92
C TYR A 40 39.85 -5.14 -1.90
N LYS A 41 40.56 -5.62 -2.93
CA LYS A 41 40.91 -7.06 -3.10
C LYS A 41 39.72 -8.03 -3.19
N GLY A 42 38.50 -7.51 -3.34
CA GLY A 42 37.28 -8.30 -3.52
C GLY A 42 37.03 -8.64 -5.00
N ASN A 43 36.54 -9.84 -5.26
CA ASN A 43 36.19 -10.32 -6.61
C ASN A 43 34.68 -10.25 -6.90
N GLU A 44 33.88 -9.88 -5.91
CA GLU A 44 32.43 -9.97 -5.99
C GLU A 44 31.76 -8.83 -5.22
N PHE A 45 30.69 -8.30 -5.80
CA PHE A 45 29.76 -7.38 -5.18
C PHE A 45 28.34 -7.88 -5.41
N GLN A 46 27.52 -7.87 -4.37
CA GLN A 46 26.11 -8.22 -4.46
C GLN A 46 25.29 -7.18 -3.70
N MET A 47 24.16 -6.80 -4.28
CA MET A 47 23.26 -5.80 -3.72
C MET A 47 21.81 -6.14 -4.01
N GLY A 48 20.94 -5.98 -3.00
CA GLY A 48 19.50 -6.05 -3.19
C GLY A 48 18.96 -4.80 -3.89
N LYS A 49 17.98 -4.96 -4.78
CA LYS A 49 17.35 -3.88 -5.54
C LYS A 49 16.26 -3.12 -4.79
N GLY A 50 15.80 -3.61 -3.63
CA GLY A 50 14.62 -3.09 -2.94
C GLY A 50 14.71 -1.66 -2.37
N HIS A 51 15.87 -1.01 -2.44
CA HIS A 51 16.05 0.40 -2.07
C HIS A 51 16.11 1.34 -3.28
N LEU A 52 16.16 0.80 -4.50
CA LEU A 52 16.14 1.59 -5.73
C LEU A 52 14.69 1.85 -6.15
N PRO A 53 14.37 3.03 -6.71
CA PRO A 53 13.05 3.28 -7.27
C PRO A 53 12.79 2.33 -8.46
N PRO A 54 11.52 2.07 -8.82
CA PRO A 54 11.20 1.32 -10.03
C PRO A 54 11.72 2.04 -11.27
N GLY A 55 12.27 1.29 -12.23
CA GLY A 55 12.76 1.84 -13.49
C GLY A 55 14.04 1.20 -14.02
N GLN A 56 14.61 1.84 -15.03
CA GLN A 56 15.88 1.44 -15.62
C GLN A 56 17.02 2.18 -14.93
N HIS A 57 18.03 1.44 -14.48
CA HIS A 57 19.19 1.96 -13.77
C HIS A 57 20.49 1.70 -14.53
N HIS A 58 21.47 2.56 -14.27
CA HIS A 58 22.80 2.47 -14.84
C HIS A 58 23.83 2.09 -13.78
N LEU A 59 24.49 0.95 -13.95
CA LEU A 59 25.63 0.54 -13.12
C LEU A 59 26.92 0.82 -13.88
N SER A 60 27.83 1.56 -13.26
CA SER A 60 29.19 1.77 -13.78
C SER A 60 30.25 1.26 -12.81
N VAL A 61 31.27 0.60 -13.36
CA VAL A 61 32.37 0.01 -12.62
C VAL A 61 33.64 0.68 -13.08
N LYS A 62 34.42 1.23 -12.16
CA LYS A 62 35.69 1.91 -12.44
C LYS A 62 36.79 1.30 -11.59
N THR A 63 37.92 0.96 -12.18
CA THR A 63 39.07 0.42 -11.45
C THR A 63 40.21 1.42 -11.40
N PHE A 64 40.79 1.65 -10.23
CA PHE A 64 41.87 2.61 -10.02
C PHE A 64 43.13 1.90 -9.54
N HIS A 65 44.29 2.35 -10.00
CA HIS A 65 45.56 1.82 -9.50
C HIS A 65 45.77 2.24 -8.03
N GLN A 66 45.96 1.26 -7.15
CA GLN A 66 46.00 1.47 -5.70
C GLN A 66 47.15 2.39 -5.25
N ALA A 67 48.27 2.38 -5.97
CA ALA A 67 49.46 3.14 -5.57
C ALA A 67 49.46 4.61 -6.01
N SER A 68 48.56 5.02 -6.90
CA SER A 68 48.76 6.28 -7.62
C SER A 68 47.49 7.11 -7.88
N GLY A 69 46.27 6.55 -7.75
CA GLY A 69 45.02 7.33 -7.89
C GLY A 69 44.79 7.94 -9.29
N TYR A 70 45.60 7.56 -10.28
CA TYR A 70 45.52 7.96 -11.69
C TYR A 70 44.24 7.44 -12.36
N PRO A 71 43.88 7.93 -13.58
CA PRO A 71 42.59 7.66 -14.21
C PRO A 71 42.25 6.17 -14.27
N PRO A 72 40.94 5.83 -14.35
CA PRO A 72 40.49 4.46 -14.24
C PRO A 72 41.14 3.58 -15.31
N LEU A 73 41.75 2.47 -14.86
CA LEU A 73 42.36 1.46 -15.72
C LEU A 73 41.32 0.80 -16.62
N TYR A 74 40.13 0.59 -16.07
CA TYR A 74 38.97 0.06 -16.78
C TYR A 74 37.70 0.77 -16.34
N GLU A 75 36.84 1.06 -17.32
CA GLU A 75 35.46 1.46 -17.09
C GLU A 75 34.52 0.49 -17.83
N GLN A 76 33.53 -0.05 -17.13
CA GLN A 76 32.49 -0.90 -17.72
C GLN A 76 31.12 -0.47 -17.22
N GLN A 77 30.14 -0.48 -18.12
CA GLN A 77 28.79 0.00 -17.88
C GLN A 77 27.77 -1.11 -18.14
N PHE A 78 26.72 -1.15 -17.33
CA PHE A 78 25.63 -2.11 -17.42
C PHE A 78 24.29 -1.43 -17.19
N ARG A 79 23.24 -2.00 -17.78
CA ARG A 79 21.86 -1.59 -17.54
C ARG A 79 21.11 -2.71 -16.84
N PHE A 80 20.31 -2.37 -15.85
CA PHE A 80 19.40 -3.31 -15.19
C PHE A 80 18.07 -2.64 -14.90
N VAL A 81 17.03 -3.45 -14.71
CA VAL A 81 15.67 -2.98 -14.44
C VAL A 81 15.28 -3.38 -13.02
N VAL A 82 14.82 -2.39 -12.27
CA VAL A 82 14.10 -2.56 -11.02
C VAL A 82 12.63 -2.58 -11.39
N LEU A 83 12.05 -3.77 -11.39
CA LEU A 83 10.61 -3.89 -11.49
C LEU A 83 10.00 -3.29 -10.23
N GLU A 84 8.83 -2.70 -10.36
CA GLU A 84 8.06 -2.20 -9.23
C GLU A 84 7.85 -3.34 -8.22
N GLN A 85 8.67 -3.32 -7.17
CA GLN A 85 8.54 -4.25 -6.06
C GLN A 85 7.56 -3.60 -5.10
N GLN A 86 6.32 -4.10 -5.08
CA GLN A 86 5.41 -3.85 -3.97
C GLN A 86 6.13 -4.32 -2.71
N LYS A 87 6.65 -3.37 -1.92
CA LYS A 87 7.32 -3.64 -0.65
C LYS A 87 6.37 -4.50 0.19
N GLY A 88 6.74 -5.75 0.44
CA GLY A 88 6.02 -6.63 1.35
C GLY A 88 5.19 -7.76 0.73
N SER A 89 5.57 -8.34 -0.42
CA SER A 89 4.82 -9.48 -0.98
C SER A 89 5.01 -10.81 -0.19
N ARG A 90 4.49 -10.87 1.04
CA ARG A 90 3.58 -11.98 1.32
C ARG A 90 2.48 -11.83 0.26
N GLN A 91 2.13 -12.90 -0.45
CA GLN A 91 1.02 -12.82 -1.41
C GLN A 91 -0.13 -12.06 -0.73
N ARG A 92 -0.51 -10.91 -1.29
CA ARG A 92 -1.50 -10.05 -0.66
C ARG A 92 -2.80 -10.85 -0.60
N THR A 93 -3.18 -11.21 0.62
CA THR A 93 -4.39 -12.00 0.89
C THR A 93 -5.43 -11.07 1.45
N PHE A 94 -6.68 -11.41 1.21
CA PHE A 94 -7.84 -10.69 1.72
C PHE A 94 -8.63 -11.62 2.63
N LYS A 95 -9.06 -11.11 3.77
CA LYS A 95 -9.86 -11.84 4.74
C LYS A 95 -11.09 -11.04 5.14
N PRO A 96 -12.19 -11.70 5.54
CA PRO A 96 -13.34 -11.03 6.13
C PRO A 96 -12.91 -10.07 7.25
N GLY A 97 -13.38 -8.83 7.16
CA GLY A 97 -13.06 -7.78 8.10
C GLY A 97 -11.85 -6.92 7.71
N ASP A 98 -11.02 -7.34 6.75
CA ASP A 98 -9.96 -6.44 6.27
C ASP A 98 -10.58 -5.10 5.84
N VAL A 99 -9.96 -4.00 6.26
CA VAL A 99 -10.39 -2.65 5.91
C VAL A 99 -9.44 -2.11 4.86
N LEU A 100 -10.00 -1.72 3.72
CA LEU A 100 -9.25 -1.00 2.68
C LEU A 100 -9.56 0.48 2.82
N VAL A 101 -8.52 1.30 2.95
CA VAL A 101 -8.66 2.75 3.13
C VAL A 101 -7.74 3.46 2.15
N SER A 102 -8.30 4.30 1.28
CA SER A 102 -7.57 5.04 0.25
C SER A 102 -7.47 6.52 0.58
N SER A 103 -6.35 7.13 0.19
CA SER A 103 -6.13 8.58 0.28
C SER A 103 -6.33 9.22 -1.09
N ASP A 104 -7.50 8.98 -1.70
CA ASP A 104 -7.84 9.52 -3.03
C ASP A 104 -8.00 11.05 -2.94
N ASN A 105 -6.87 11.75 -2.97
CA ASN A 105 -6.78 13.22 -2.95
C ASN A 105 -7.24 13.83 -4.29
N VAL A 106 -8.27 13.28 -4.92
CA VAL A 106 -8.70 13.53 -6.30
C VAL A 106 -9.27 14.95 -6.47
N MET A 107 -9.82 15.56 -5.41
CA MET A 107 -10.11 17.00 -5.40
C MET A 107 -9.12 17.73 -4.49
N GLN A 108 -8.16 18.44 -5.11
CA GLN A 108 -7.12 19.22 -4.42
C GLN A 108 -7.68 20.30 -3.46
N GLN A 109 -8.98 20.60 -3.49
CA GLN A 109 -9.64 21.58 -2.63
C GLN A 109 -10.18 20.99 -1.31
N MET A 110 -10.23 19.66 -1.16
CA MET A 110 -10.68 18.96 0.07
C MET A 110 -9.66 17.89 0.48
N THR A 111 -8.37 18.22 0.39
CA THR A 111 -7.26 17.34 0.77
C THR A 111 -7.37 16.90 2.22
N GLY A 112 -7.07 15.63 2.51
CA GLY A 112 -7.12 15.05 3.86
C GLY A 112 -8.50 14.51 4.25
N TYR A 113 -9.58 15.11 3.75
CA TYR A 113 -10.97 14.66 3.98
C TYR A 113 -11.49 13.71 2.90
N MET A 114 -10.89 13.74 1.72
CA MET A 114 -11.26 12.90 0.59
C MET A 114 -10.39 11.65 0.53
N GLY A 115 -11.00 10.56 0.91
CA GLY A 115 -10.54 9.20 0.71
C GLY A 115 -11.74 8.29 0.50
N HIS A 116 -11.50 7.00 0.40
CA HIS A 116 -12.56 6.02 0.36
C HIS A 116 -12.25 4.85 1.28
N ALA A 117 -13.30 4.16 1.70
CA ALA A 117 -13.17 3.02 2.59
C ALA A 117 -14.14 1.91 2.20
N ALA A 118 -13.65 0.68 2.31
CA ALA A 118 -14.42 -0.52 2.05
C ALA A 118 -14.09 -1.61 3.07
N LEU A 119 -15.09 -2.45 3.35
CA LEU A 119 -14.93 -3.61 4.22
C LEU A 119 -14.90 -4.88 3.38
N VAL A 120 -13.82 -5.65 3.48
CA VAL A 120 -13.69 -6.95 2.82
C VAL A 120 -14.61 -7.96 3.49
N ILE A 121 -15.37 -8.72 2.68
CA ILE A 121 -16.33 -9.71 3.17
C ILE A 121 -15.95 -11.16 2.88
N ASN A 122 -14.99 -11.37 1.96
CA ASN A 122 -14.33 -12.64 1.64
C ASN A 122 -13.06 -12.37 0.79
N GLU A 123 -12.44 -13.41 0.22
CA GLU A 123 -11.18 -13.29 -0.52
C GLU A 123 -11.26 -12.46 -1.82
N ASN A 124 -12.47 -12.22 -2.34
CA ASN A 124 -12.69 -11.59 -3.66
C ASN A 124 -13.60 -10.36 -3.62
N GLU A 125 -14.39 -10.19 -2.55
CA GLU A 125 -15.47 -9.22 -2.50
C GLU A 125 -15.40 -8.33 -1.25
N LEU A 126 -15.98 -7.15 -1.39
CA LEU A 126 -16.11 -6.14 -0.35
C LEU A 126 -17.50 -5.50 -0.39
N ILE A 127 -17.85 -4.79 0.68
CA ILE A 127 -19.02 -3.92 0.74
C ILE A 127 -18.55 -2.50 1.01
N GLU A 128 -19.11 -1.55 0.27
CA GLU A 128 -18.75 -0.13 0.34
C GLU A 128 -19.97 0.78 0.22
N SER A 129 -19.79 2.04 0.63
CA SER A 129 -20.73 3.13 0.39
C SER A 129 -20.10 4.14 -0.59
N PRO A 130 -20.45 4.09 -1.89
CA PRO A 130 -19.66 4.72 -2.97
C PRO A 130 -19.90 6.22 -3.17
N GLY A 131 -20.63 6.91 -2.29
CA GLY A 131 -20.90 8.34 -2.45
C GLY A 131 -22.06 8.70 -3.37
N GLY A 132 -22.98 7.76 -3.65
CA GLY A 132 -24.10 7.98 -4.57
C GLY A 132 -25.22 6.95 -4.42
N TYR A 133 -25.97 6.70 -5.50
CA TYR A 133 -26.95 5.63 -5.56
C TYR A 133 -26.39 4.42 -6.33
N PRO A 134 -26.51 3.18 -5.81
CA PRO A 134 -27.02 2.85 -4.48
C PRO A 134 -26.05 3.31 -3.36
N ALA A 135 -26.61 3.65 -2.19
CA ALA A 135 -25.86 4.17 -1.06
C ALA A 135 -24.94 3.12 -0.41
N ILE A 136 -25.25 1.84 -0.60
CA ILE A 136 -24.47 0.68 -0.17
C ILE A 136 -24.49 -0.31 -1.32
N LYS A 137 -23.36 -0.96 -1.60
CA LYS A 137 -23.27 -2.03 -2.59
C LYS A 137 -22.18 -3.03 -2.22
N GLN A 138 -22.31 -4.23 -2.78
CA GLN A 138 -21.22 -5.19 -2.89
C GLN A 138 -20.43 -4.93 -4.17
N ASP A 139 -19.11 -5.06 -4.10
CA ASP A 139 -18.22 -4.90 -5.24
C ASP A 139 -17.03 -5.87 -5.15
N THR A 140 -16.26 -5.99 -6.24
CA THR A 140 -15.05 -6.80 -6.22
C THR A 140 -13.88 -6.04 -5.58
N ILE A 141 -12.99 -6.77 -4.92
CA ILE A 141 -11.75 -6.19 -4.39
C ILE A 141 -10.93 -5.60 -5.53
N GLN A 142 -10.83 -6.30 -6.66
CA GLN A 142 -10.10 -5.82 -7.85
C GLN A 142 -10.58 -4.45 -8.31
N GLN A 143 -11.89 -4.23 -8.36
CA GLN A 143 -12.48 -2.94 -8.74
C GLN A 143 -12.09 -1.82 -7.78
N PHE A 144 -12.02 -2.09 -6.47
CA PHE A 144 -11.51 -1.11 -5.51
C PHE A 144 -10.03 -0.81 -5.75
N LEU A 145 -9.20 -1.84 -5.93
CA LEU A 145 -7.76 -1.67 -6.17
C LEU A 145 -7.46 -0.84 -7.42
N GLU A 146 -8.26 -1.00 -8.48
CA GLU A 146 -8.14 -0.26 -9.73
C GLU A 146 -8.57 1.20 -9.59
N LYS A 147 -9.66 1.47 -8.87
CA LYS A 147 -10.16 2.83 -8.64
C LYS A 147 -9.32 3.61 -7.64
N HIS A 148 -8.74 2.90 -6.68
CA HIS A 148 -8.10 3.46 -5.50
C HIS A 148 -6.69 2.87 -5.34
N PRO A 149 -5.75 3.11 -6.27
CA PRO A 149 -4.43 2.48 -6.23
C PRO A 149 -3.61 2.88 -5.01
N GLU A 150 -3.80 4.11 -4.50
CA GLU A 150 -3.12 4.66 -3.33
C GLU A 150 -3.93 4.38 -2.06
N HIS A 151 -3.77 3.16 -1.52
CA HIS A 151 -4.50 2.71 -0.33
C HIS A 151 -3.65 1.88 0.63
N ALA A 152 -4.16 1.74 1.84
CA ALA A 152 -3.69 0.84 2.87
C ALA A 152 -4.72 -0.28 3.13
N GLN A 153 -4.23 -1.40 3.64
CA GLN A 153 -5.03 -2.52 4.11
C GLN A 153 -4.70 -2.78 5.58
N PHE A 154 -5.74 -2.76 6.41
CA PHE A 154 -5.67 -3.14 7.82
C PHE A 154 -6.43 -4.43 8.04
N ARG A 155 -5.92 -5.27 8.93
CA ARG A 155 -6.55 -6.55 9.30
C ARG A 155 -6.70 -6.62 10.80
N PRO A 156 -7.87 -7.02 11.33
CA PRO A 156 -8.00 -7.27 12.76
C PRO A 156 -7.12 -8.47 13.16
N ILE A 157 -6.40 -8.35 14.26
CA ILE A 157 -5.56 -9.43 14.81
C ILE A 157 -6.44 -10.63 15.19
N GLN A 158 -7.62 -10.36 15.73
CA GLN A 158 -8.60 -11.39 16.10
C GLN A 158 -9.51 -11.70 14.91
N GLU A 159 -9.42 -12.91 14.37
CA GLU A 159 -10.21 -13.33 13.20
C GLU A 159 -11.73 -13.21 13.42
N GLN A 160 -12.21 -13.53 14.63
CA GLN A 160 -13.62 -13.39 15.00
C GLN A 160 -14.13 -11.96 14.88
N MET A 161 -13.29 -10.96 15.18
CA MET A 161 -13.64 -9.55 15.03
C MET A 161 -13.90 -9.22 13.56
N GLY A 162 -13.05 -9.72 12.66
CA GLY A 162 -13.22 -9.51 11.22
C GLY A 162 -14.43 -10.23 10.64
N VAL A 163 -14.69 -11.47 11.09
CA VAL A 163 -15.88 -12.24 10.68
C VAL A 163 -17.16 -11.54 11.12
N GLY A 164 -17.25 -11.10 12.38
CA GLY A 164 -18.43 -10.39 12.90
C GLY A 164 -18.71 -9.10 12.14
N ALA A 165 -17.69 -8.31 11.85
CA ALA A 165 -17.84 -7.10 11.05
C ALA A 165 -18.35 -7.41 9.62
N ALA A 166 -17.78 -8.41 8.96
CA ALA A 166 -18.21 -8.82 7.63
C ALA A 166 -19.65 -9.37 7.59
N GLU A 167 -20.06 -10.11 8.61
CA GLU A 167 -21.44 -10.62 8.74
C GLU A 167 -22.44 -9.48 8.90
N PHE A 168 -22.15 -8.50 9.75
CA PHE A 168 -22.99 -7.31 9.88
C PHE A 168 -23.12 -6.58 8.56
N ALA A 169 -22.02 -6.33 7.85
CA ALA A 169 -22.05 -5.63 6.56
C ALA A 169 -22.93 -6.35 5.53
N LYS A 170 -22.86 -7.69 5.46
CA LYS A 170 -23.72 -8.51 4.59
C LYS A 170 -25.19 -8.36 4.97
N GLN A 171 -25.52 -8.46 6.26
CA GLN A 171 -26.90 -8.30 6.75
C GLN A 171 -27.44 -6.89 6.48
N TYR A 172 -26.59 -5.89 6.65
CA TYR A 172 -26.93 -4.49 6.44
C TYR A 172 -27.22 -4.21 4.96
N LEU A 173 -26.38 -4.72 4.04
CA LEU A 173 -26.64 -4.66 2.59
C LEU A 173 -27.95 -5.37 2.23
N ALA A 174 -28.16 -6.60 2.69
CA ALA A 174 -29.38 -7.36 2.39
C ALA A 174 -30.64 -6.64 2.89
N THR A 175 -30.57 -6.00 4.06
CA THR A 175 -31.68 -5.21 4.59
C THR A 175 -31.90 -3.93 3.78
N TYR A 176 -30.83 -3.25 3.37
CA TYR A 176 -30.90 -2.09 2.49
C TYR A 176 -31.55 -2.43 1.13
N GLU A 177 -31.16 -3.54 0.50
CA GLU A 177 -31.74 -4.01 -0.77
C GLU A 177 -33.23 -4.33 -0.63
N LYS A 178 -33.62 -5.01 0.45
CA LYS A 178 -35.04 -5.28 0.75
C LYS A 178 -35.84 -3.99 0.94
N ASN A 179 -35.27 -3.00 1.61
CA ASN A 179 -35.95 -1.72 1.81
C ASN A 179 -36.07 -0.95 0.48
N LEU A 180 -35.07 -1.04 -0.41
CA LEU A 180 -35.14 -0.50 -1.76
C LEU A 180 -36.32 -1.09 -2.56
N GLU A 181 -36.47 -2.41 -2.55
CA GLU A 181 -37.52 -3.12 -3.29
C GLU A 181 -38.93 -2.72 -2.83
N LYS A 182 -39.09 -2.44 -1.53
CA LYS A 182 -40.38 -2.09 -0.93
C LYS A 182 -40.67 -0.60 -0.87
N GLY A 183 -39.70 0.25 -1.18
CA GLY A 183 -39.80 1.70 -0.95
C GLY A 183 -39.86 2.07 0.53
N GLU A 184 -39.32 1.22 1.42
CA GLU A 184 -39.19 1.48 2.86
C GLU A 184 -38.04 2.46 3.14
N GLU A 185 -37.91 2.89 4.40
CA GLU A 185 -36.84 3.78 4.86
C GLU A 185 -35.45 3.20 4.58
N LYS A 186 -34.55 4.03 4.07
CA LYS A 186 -33.19 3.66 3.68
C LYS A 186 -32.23 4.80 3.97
N PRO A 187 -30.98 4.50 4.37
CA PRO A 187 -29.97 5.53 4.50
C PRO A 187 -29.72 6.16 3.13
N VAL A 188 -29.58 7.47 3.12
CA VAL A 188 -29.05 8.20 1.97
C VAL A 188 -27.58 8.54 2.22
N PHE A 189 -26.83 8.68 1.14
CA PHE A 189 -25.47 9.18 1.26
C PHE A 189 -25.47 10.64 1.68
N PHE A 190 -24.85 10.96 2.81
CA PHE A 190 -24.69 12.32 3.29
C PHE A 190 -23.58 12.40 4.34
N PHE A 191 -22.72 13.41 4.24
CA PHE A 191 -21.75 13.74 5.28
C PHE A 191 -22.47 14.55 6.37
N SER A 192 -22.51 14.01 7.59
CA SER A 192 -23.23 14.61 8.69
C SER A 192 -22.41 14.54 9.96
N LEU A 193 -22.51 15.58 10.79
CA LEU A 193 -22.06 15.59 12.18
C LEU A 193 -23.00 14.78 13.11
N SER A 194 -23.96 14.04 12.55
CA SER A 194 -24.91 13.23 13.30
C SER A 194 -24.29 11.96 13.87
N GLU A 195 -25.01 11.35 14.83
CA GLU A 195 -24.57 10.14 15.52
C GLU A 195 -24.15 9.02 14.57
N LEU A 196 -22.96 8.46 14.81
CA LEU A 196 -22.44 7.30 14.08
C LEU A 196 -23.29 6.05 14.30
N THR A 197 -23.97 5.96 15.44
CA THR A 197 -24.70 4.78 15.90
C THR A 197 -26.03 4.57 15.18
N ASN A 198 -26.64 5.58 14.55
CA ASN A 198 -27.85 5.34 13.77
C ASN A 198 -27.50 4.85 12.36
N PRO A 199 -27.71 3.55 12.03
CA PRO A 199 -27.38 3.03 10.71
C PRO A 199 -28.32 3.57 9.62
N TRP A 200 -29.59 3.84 9.92
CA TRP A 200 -30.61 4.07 8.90
C TRP A 200 -30.81 5.53 8.49
N ALA A 201 -30.23 6.50 9.22
CA ALA A 201 -30.33 7.92 8.87
C ALA A 201 -29.48 8.28 7.62
N TYR A 202 -28.16 8.11 7.74
CA TYR A 202 -27.19 8.42 6.68
C TYR A 202 -26.03 7.44 6.74
N VAL A 203 -25.47 7.10 5.58
CA VAL A 203 -24.30 6.22 5.47
C VAL A 203 -23.28 6.79 4.50
N TYR A 204 -22.01 6.67 4.85
CA TYR A 204 -20.86 6.96 3.99
C TYR A 204 -19.77 5.91 4.25
N CYS A 205 -18.72 5.90 3.43
CA CYS A 205 -17.74 4.83 3.36
C CYS A 205 -17.13 4.44 4.73
N SER A 206 -16.56 5.39 5.46
CA SER A 206 -15.97 5.16 6.78
C SER A 206 -17.00 4.87 7.88
N LYS A 207 -18.21 5.46 7.82
CA LYS A 207 -19.31 5.13 8.75
C LYS A 207 -19.81 3.70 8.56
N LEU A 208 -19.88 3.21 7.33
CA LEU A 208 -20.24 1.81 7.06
C LEU A 208 -19.26 0.84 7.73
N VAL A 209 -17.95 1.13 7.63
CA VAL A 209 -16.91 0.34 8.30
C VAL A 209 -17.07 0.42 9.83
N TRP A 210 -17.25 1.63 10.36
CA TRP A 210 -17.46 1.86 11.79
C TRP A 210 -18.66 1.07 12.32
N LEU A 211 -19.83 1.17 11.66
CA LEU A 211 -21.05 0.44 12.02
C LEU A 211 -20.81 -1.08 12.03
N SER A 212 -20.05 -1.58 11.07
CA SER A 212 -19.75 -3.01 10.94
C SER A 212 -18.95 -3.52 12.13
N TYR A 213 -17.92 -2.80 12.54
CA TYR A 213 -17.15 -3.17 13.73
C TYR A 213 -17.91 -2.96 15.03
N TYR A 214 -18.67 -1.87 15.13
CA TYR A 214 -19.45 -1.56 16.33
C TYR A 214 -20.54 -2.61 16.59
N TYR A 215 -21.38 -2.89 15.61
CA TYR A 215 -22.51 -3.81 15.76
C TYR A 215 -22.15 -5.28 15.49
N GLY A 216 -21.23 -5.55 14.56
CA GLY A 216 -20.86 -6.91 14.18
C GLY A 216 -19.77 -7.52 15.06
N ALA A 217 -18.87 -6.70 15.60
CA ALA A 217 -17.70 -7.17 16.33
C ALA A 217 -17.61 -6.67 17.78
N ASN A 218 -18.59 -5.88 18.24
CA ASN A 218 -18.58 -5.22 19.54
C ASN A 218 -17.27 -4.43 19.77
N PHE A 219 -16.76 -3.81 18.71
CA PHE A 219 -15.52 -3.03 18.72
C PHE A 219 -15.81 -1.59 18.34
N GLU A 220 -15.61 -0.67 19.28
CA GLU A 220 -15.80 0.76 19.06
C GLU A 220 -14.49 1.42 18.63
N MET A 221 -14.45 1.89 17.39
CA MET A 221 -13.40 2.80 16.92
C MET A 221 -13.66 4.19 17.51
N LYS A 222 -12.68 4.72 18.26
CA LYS A 222 -12.79 6.05 18.86
C LYS A 222 -12.91 7.10 17.76
N ASN A 223 -13.88 8.01 17.94
CA ASN A 223 -14.14 9.15 17.07
C ASN A 223 -14.20 10.42 17.93
N ASP A 224 -13.73 11.55 17.44
CA ASP A 224 -13.72 12.83 18.17
C ASP A 224 -15.02 13.65 18.01
N HIS A 225 -16.11 12.97 17.63
CA HIS A 225 -17.50 13.44 17.58
C HIS A 225 -17.86 14.47 16.51
N LEU A 226 -16.94 14.92 15.66
CA LEU A 226 -17.28 15.80 14.55
C LEU A 226 -17.66 14.99 13.31
N TRP A 227 -16.73 14.20 12.79
CA TRP A 227 -16.95 13.39 11.59
C TRP A 227 -15.95 12.25 11.61
N PHE A 228 -16.38 11.02 11.35
CA PHE A 228 -15.46 9.90 11.20
C PHE A 228 -15.04 9.74 9.73
N SER A 229 -14.03 10.48 9.29
CA SER A 229 -13.55 10.46 7.90
C SER A 229 -12.72 9.19 7.58
N PRO A 230 -12.40 8.93 6.31
CA PRO A 230 -11.42 7.90 5.95
C PRO A 230 -10.04 8.14 6.55
N GLU A 231 -9.64 9.40 6.78
CA GLU A 231 -8.40 9.73 7.47
C GLU A 231 -8.46 9.31 8.94
N ASP A 232 -9.56 9.64 9.65
CA ASP A 232 -9.78 9.21 11.03
C ASP A 232 -9.75 7.67 11.13
N LEU A 233 -10.41 6.99 10.19
CA LEU A 233 -10.39 5.54 10.11
C LEU A 233 -8.96 5.00 9.92
N TYR A 234 -8.20 5.57 8.97
CA TYR A 234 -6.80 5.19 8.75
C TYR A 234 -5.95 5.40 10.00
N THR A 235 -6.08 6.55 10.66
CA THR A 235 -5.32 6.93 11.86
C THR A 235 -5.66 6.04 13.05
N VAL A 236 -6.96 5.77 13.29
CA VAL A 236 -7.42 4.88 14.37
C VAL A 236 -6.96 3.45 14.15
N LEU A 237 -7.08 2.92 12.93
CA LEU A 237 -6.62 1.57 12.61
C LEU A 237 -5.10 1.44 12.74
N GLY A 238 -4.34 2.45 12.30
CA GLY A 238 -2.88 2.48 12.38
C GLY A 238 -2.33 2.62 13.81
N ALA A 239 -3.07 3.27 14.71
CA ALA A 239 -2.71 3.42 16.11
C ALA A 239 -3.22 2.28 17.02
N SER A 240 -4.17 1.47 16.54
CA SER A 240 -4.80 0.41 17.32
C SER A 240 -3.90 -0.81 17.44
N SER A 241 -3.80 -1.37 18.65
CA SER A 241 -3.17 -2.68 18.89
C SER A 241 -4.03 -3.86 18.44
N GLU A 242 -5.29 -3.63 18.08
CA GLU A 242 -6.20 -4.68 17.62
C GLU A 242 -6.10 -4.94 16.11
N PHE A 243 -5.32 -4.14 15.39
CA PHE A 243 -5.14 -4.24 13.94
C PHE A 243 -3.67 -4.34 13.55
N GLU A 244 -3.41 -5.09 12.49
CA GLU A 244 -2.13 -5.09 11.78
C GLU A 244 -2.29 -4.39 10.42
N LYS A 245 -1.27 -3.61 10.02
CA LYS A 245 -1.19 -3.05 8.67
C LYS A 245 -0.58 -4.09 7.73
N VAL A 246 -1.41 -4.68 6.87
CA VAL A 246 -1.02 -5.77 5.96
C VAL A 246 -0.36 -5.23 4.69
N TYR A 247 -0.82 -4.08 4.22
CA TYR A 247 -0.31 -3.43 3.02
C TYR A 247 -0.45 -1.91 3.12
N GLU A 248 0.48 -1.20 2.51
CA GLU A 248 0.42 0.24 2.33
C GLU A 248 1.12 0.62 1.03
N HIS A 249 0.39 1.30 0.15
CA HIS A 249 1.02 1.90 -1.01
C HIS A 249 1.95 3.06 -0.56
N PRO A 250 3.16 3.22 -1.13
CA PRO A 250 4.13 4.23 -0.67
C PRO A 250 3.65 5.68 -0.79
N ASN A 251 2.64 5.93 -1.61
CA ASN A 251 2.03 7.26 -1.79
C ASN A 251 0.80 7.51 -0.92
N VAL A 252 0.38 6.55 -0.07
CA VAL A 252 -0.74 6.79 0.86
C VAL A 252 -0.39 7.96 1.76
N LEU A 253 -1.15 9.05 1.63
CA LEU A 253 -0.95 10.26 2.40
C LEU A 253 -2.25 11.04 2.48
N PHE A 254 -2.81 11.13 3.68
CA PHE A 254 -3.89 12.06 3.98
C PHE A 254 -3.28 13.44 4.27
N LYS A 255 -3.49 14.40 3.38
CA LYS A 255 -2.98 15.77 3.53
C LYS A 255 -4.01 16.63 4.26
N VAL A 256 -3.98 16.64 5.59
CA VAL A 256 -4.77 17.62 6.35
C VAL A 256 -4.05 18.96 6.25
N ASP A 257 -4.64 19.92 5.54
CA ASP A 257 -4.16 21.30 5.53
C ASP A 257 -4.61 21.93 6.86
N THR A 258 -3.68 22.11 7.79
CA THR A 258 -3.90 22.75 9.11
C THR A 258 -3.85 24.26 9.02
#